data_AF-A0A830BHT2-F1
#
_entry.id   AF-A0A830BHT2-F1
#
_cell.length_a   1.000
_cell.length_b   1.000
_cell.length_c   1.000
_cell.angle_alpha   90.00
_cell.angle_beta   90.00
_cell.angle_gamma   90.00
#
_symmetry.space_group_name_H-M   'P 1'
#
loop_
_entity.id
_entity.type
_entity.pdbx_description
1 polymer ?
#
loop_
_entity_poly.entity_id
_entity_poly.type
_entity_poly.pdbx_seq_one_letter_code
_entity_poly.pdbx_strand_id
1 'polypeptide(L)' 'MGTLRSFDQFANAVLESACERVIVGDLYCDIPLGLYVIRGENVVLIGELDLEKEELPAHMTRVETAEIKRVSSIL' A
#
# COMPACT_ATOMS: atom_id res chain seq x y z
N MET A 1 2.73 -0.89 -0.26
CA MET A 1 3.81 -1.20 -1.22
C MET A 1 5.14 -0.95 -0.53
N GLY A 2 6.23 -1.55 -1.02
CA GLY A 2 7.58 -1.38 -0.46
C GLY A 2 8.51 -2.48 -0.94
N THR A 3 9.80 -2.37 -0.63
CA THR A 3 10.79 -3.42 -0.97
C THR A 3 10.72 -4.52 0.07
N LEU A 4 10.33 -5.74 -0.33
CA LEU A 4 10.34 -6.91 0.54
C LEU A 4 11.78 -7.30 0.88
N ARG A 5 12.18 -7.11 2.14
CA ARG A 5 13.53 -7.40 2.63
C ARG A 5 13.66 -8.80 3.23
N SER A 6 12.60 -9.30 3.86
CA SER A 6 12.57 -10.63 4.43
C SER A 6 11.13 -11.10 4.64
N PHE A 7 10.94 -12.41 4.61
CA PHE A 7 9.70 -13.07 5.00
C PHE A 7 10.00 -14.44 5.63
N ASP A 8 9.03 -15.01 6.35
CA ASP A 8 9.12 -16.35 6.93
C ASP A 8 7.96 -17.28 6.48
N GLN A 9 7.97 -18.54 6.92
CA GLN A 9 6.93 -19.52 6.59
C GLN A 9 5.54 -19.20 7.16
N PHE A 10 5.44 -18.23 8.08
CA PHE A 10 4.19 -17.75 8.65
C PHE A 10 3.70 -16.49 7.95
N ALA A 11 4.38 -16.05 6.88
CA ALA A 11 4.12 -14.82 6.13
C ALA A 11 4.34 -13.52 6.94
N ASN A 12 5.10 -13.57 8.05
CA ASN A 12 5.60 -12.31 8.63
C ASN A 12 6.55 -11.67 7.61
N ALA A 13 6.47 -10.35 7.44
CA ALA A 13 7.22 -9.65 6.40
C ALA A 13 7.86 -8.36 6.91
N VAL A 14 9.05 -8.05 6.39
CA VAL A 14 9.72 -6.78 6.60
C VAL A 14 9.78 -6.04 5.27
N LEU A 15 9.14 -4.87 5.21
CA LEU A 15 9.18 -3.97 4.07
C LEU A 15 10.06 -2.75 4.38
N GLU A 16 10.97 -2.42 3.48
CA GLU A 16 11.70 -1.15 3.52
C GLU A 16 11.06 -0.14 2.57
N SER A 17 11.17 1.16 2.91
CA SER A 17 10.60 2.27 2.14
C SER A 17 9.12 2.05 1.84
N ALA A 18 8.40 1.49 2.82
CA ALA A 18 7.01 1.14 2.69
C ALA A 18 6.14 2.38 2.59
N CYS A 19 5.09 2.27 1.78
CA CYS A 19 3.97 3.20 1.75
C CYS A 19 2.64 2.43 1.82
N GLU A 20 1.66 3.01 2.49
CA GLU A 20 0.27 2.57 2.44
C GLU A 20 -0.42 3.31 1.30
N ARG A 21 -0.98 2.57 0.34
CA ARG A 21 -1.82 3.15 -0.70
C ARG A 21 -3.29 3.00 -0.29
N VAL A 22 -3.98 4.12 -0.11
CA VAL A 22 -5.43 4.15 0.16
C VAL A 22 -6.13 4.51 -1.14
N ILE A 23 -7.14 3.73 -1.53
CA ILE A 23 -7.95 3.93 -2.75
C ILE A 23 -9.42 4.04 -2.34
N VAL A 24 -10.09 5.12 -2.75
CA VAL A 24 -11.52 5.36 -2.50
C VAL A 24 -12.16 5.86 -3.80
N GLY A 25 -12.92 4.99 -4.48
CA GLY A 25 -13.41 5.28 -5.84
C GLY A 25 -12.24 5.55 -6.79
N ASP A 26 -12.30 6.68 -7.51
CA ASP A 26 -11.25 7.10 -8.45
C ASP A 26 -10.13 7.92 -7.77
N LEU A 27 -10.11 8.01 -6.44
CA LEU A 27 -9.11 8.75 -5.67
C LEU A 27 -8.09 7.79 -5.05
N TYR A 28 -6.83 8.20 -5.03
CA TYR A 28 -5.79 7.48 -4.29
C TYR A 28 -4.81 8.40 -3.56
N CYS A 29 -4.14 7.87 -2.54
CA CYS A 29 -3.07 8.54 -1.83
C CYS A 29 -2.04 7.53 -1.32
N ASP A 30 -0.75 7.87 -1.44
CA ASP A 30 0.36 7.08 -0.91
C ASP A 30 0.90 7.74 0.36
N ILE A 31 0.75 7.06 1.50
CA ILE A 31 1.17 7.52 2.83
C ILE A 31 2.49 6.83 3.19
N PRO A 32 3.60 7.56 3.41
CA PRO A 32 4.87 6.96 3.75
C PRO A 32 4.87 6.33 5.15
N LEU A 33 5.41 5.12 5.26
CA LEU A 33 5.54 4.36 6.52
C LEU A 33 7.01 4.08 6.90
N GLY A 34 7.93 4.03 5.91
CA GLY A 34 9.35 3.76 6.17
C GLY A 34 9.63 2.27 6.34
N LEU A 35 10.32 1.87 7.42
CA LEU A 35 10.53 0.46 7.74
C LEU A 35 9.27 -0.11 8.40
N TYR A 36 8.68 -1.14 7.81
CA TYR A 36 7.39 -1.68 8.26
C TYR A 36 7.47 -3.19 8.48
N VAL A 37 7.05 -3.63 9.66
CA VAL A 37 7.02 -5.05 10.06
C VAL A 37 5.56 -5.51 10.12
N ILE A 38 5.23 -6.52 9.33
CA ILE A 38 3.88 -7.05 9.18
C ILE A 38 3.82 -8.43 9.82
N ARG A 39 2.82 -8.64 10.67
CA ARG A 39 2.49 -9.96 11.24
C ARG A 39 1.70 -10.78 10.23
N GLY A 40 2.09 -12.04 10.05
CA GLY A 40 1.58 -12.90 8.99
C GLY A 40 0.08 -13.19 9.06
N GLU A 41 -0.51 -13.23 10.26
CA GLU A 41 -1.95 -13.40 10.41
C GLU A 41 -2.79 -12.23 9.86
N ASN A 42 -2.16 -11.07 9.65
CA ASN A 42 -2.78 -9.89 9.05
C ASN A 42 -2.55 -9.80 7.54
N VAL A 43 -1.83 -10.76 6.94
CA VAL A 43 -1.53 -10.80 5.51
C VAL A 43 -2.63 -11.57 4.78
N VAL A 44 -3.32 -10.89 3.87
CA VAL A 44 -4.25 -11.54 2.93
C VAL A 44 -3.50 -12.07 1.71
N LEU A 45 -2.64 -11.24 1.10
CA LEU A 45 -1.86 -11.56 -0.08
C LEU A 45 -0.61 -10.69 -0.16
N ILE A 46 0.48 -11.24 -0.72
CA ILE A 46 1.69 -10.51 -1.10
C ILE A 46 1.94 -10.83 -2.58
N GLY A 47 2.18 -9.79 -3.38
CA GLY A 47 2.50 -9.91 -4.80
C GLY A 47 3.68 -9.03 -5.17
N GLU A 48 4.48 -9.50 -6.13
CA GLU A 48 5.53 -8.69 -6.75
C GLU A 48 4.90 -7.64 -7.68
N LEU A 49 5.46 -6.43 -7.66
CA LEU A 49 4.99 -5.31 -8.46
C LEU A 49 5.88 -5.18 -9.70
N ASP A 50 5.26 -5.19 -10.88
CA ASP A 50 5.94 -4.97 -12.15
C ASP A 50 6.13 -3.47 -12.38
N LEU A 51 7.37 -2.99 -12.23
CA LEU A 51 7.71 -1.57 -12.34
C LEU A 51 7.65 -1.04 -13.79
N GLU A 52 7.56 -1.92 -14.79
CA GLU A 52 7.44 -1.52 -16.19
C GLU A 52 5.98 -1.25 -16.60
N LYS A 53 5.01 -1.60 -15.74
CA LYS A 53 3.58 -1.43 -16.00
C LYS A 53 2.99 -0.29 -15.18
N GLU A 54 1.97 0.36 -15.75
CA GLU A 54 1.13 1.28 -14.99
C GLU A 54 0.41 0.52 -13.88
N GLU A 55 0.74 0.86 -12.63
CA GLU A 55 0.15 0.23 -11.45
C GLU A 55 -1.34 0.58 -11.27
N LEU A 56 -1.74 1.76 -11.73
CA LEU A 56 -3.08 2.31 -11.56
C LEU A 56 -3.70 2.67 -12.90
N PRO A 57 -5.02 2.52 -13.06
CA PRO A 57 -5.73 3.01 -14.24
C PRO A 57 -5.56 4.51 -14.46
N ALA A 58 -5.57 4.95 -15.73
CA ALA A 58 -5.39 6.35 -16.12
C ALA A 58 -6.41 7.35 -15.54
N HIS A 59 -7.57 6.89 -15.06
CA HIS A 59 -8.59 7.76 -14.46
C HIS A 59 -8.33 8.07 -12.98
N MET A 60 -7.34 7.45 -12.35
CA MET A 60 -7.08 7.65 -10.93
C MET A 60 -6.47 9.02 -10.63
N THR A 61 -7.04 9.71 -9.64
CA THR A 61 -6.61 11.04 -9.20
C THR A 61 -5.91 10.97 -7.84
N ARG A 62 -4.67 11.44 -7.78
CA ARG A 62 -3.93 11.54 -6.51
C ARG A 62 -4.48 12.70 -5.68
N VAL A 63 -4.74 12.45 -4.41
CA VAL A 63 -5.17 13.47 -3.44
C VAL A 63 -4.25 13.53 -2.22
N GLU A 64 -4.41 14.59 -1.43
CA GLU A 64 -3.68 14.78 -0.17
C GLU A 64 -4.17 13.83 0.93
N THR A 65 -3.28 13.50 1.87
CA THR A 65 -3.57 12.58 2.98
C THR A 65 -4.75 13.02 3.85
N ALA A 66 -4.95 14.33 4.04
CA ALA A 66 -6.08 14.84 4.80
C ALA A 66 -7.42 14.54 4.08
N GLU A 67 -7.42 14.62 2.76
CA GLU A 67 -8.63 14.42 1.96
C GLU A 67 -8.98 12.93 1.84
N ILE A 68 -8.00 12.07 1.54
CA ILE A 68 -8.24 10.62 1.44
C ILE A 68 -8.77 10.05 2.76
N LYS A 69 -8.27 10.54 3.91
CA LYS A 69 -8.73 10.12 5.23
C LYS A 69 -10.16 10.57 5.49
N ARG A 70 -10.52 11.78 5.06
CA ARG A 70 -11.88 12.32 5.20
C ARG A 70 -12.89 11.45 4.44
N VAL A 71 -12.60 11.11 3.17
CA VAL A 71 -13.51 10.31 2.34
C VAL A 71 -13.53 8.83 2.74
N SER A 72 -12.40 8.29 3.22
CA SER A 72 -12.32 6.90 3.72
C SER A 72 -13.09 6.68 5.02
N SER A 73 -13.29 7.72 5.83
CA SER A 73 -14.00 7.61 7.11
C SER A 73 -15.53 7.57 6.95
N ILE A 74 -16.03 7.76 5.73
CA ILE A 74 -17.46 7.81 5.40
C ILE A 74 -17.98 6.44 4.91
N LEU A 75 -17.07 5.49 4.67
CA LEU A 75 -17.37 4.08 4.39
C LEU A 75 -17.32 3.24 5.67
#